data_AF-A0A920SMU4-F1
#
_entry.id   AF-A0A920SMU4-F1
#
_cell.length_a   1.000
_cell.length_b   1.000
_cell.length_c   1.000
_cell.angle_alpha   90.00
_cell.angle_beta   90.00
_cell.angle_gamma   90.00
#
_symmetry.space_group_name_H-M   'P 1'
#
loop_
_entity.id
_entity.type
_entity.pdbx_description
1 polymer ?
#
loop_
_entity_poly.entity_id
_entity_poly.type
_entity_poly.pdbx_seq_one_letter_code
_entity_poly.pdbx_strand_id
1 'polypeptide(L)'
;MNNETGLVFPVAEISDLVNELGGTMHTDAVQAVGKIPVNVRETSIHLLTASGHKIYGPKGTGILFVRSGVDLVPLVHGGGQEQTLRAGTEDVAGAVGFACSLQLAVEEQQQSCKRLTELRSVLERSLLELIPGLRINLQDANRASHISSIAIDDVDGEDLLAALDLKGDSSIWWFSL
;
A
#
# COMPACT_ATOMS: atom_id res chain seq x y z
N MET A 1 -4.71 -2.37 1.17
CA MET A 1 -5.11 -0.97 0.87
C MET A 1 -4.88 -0.76 -0.62
N ASN A 2 -5.90 -0.33 -1.36
CA ASN A 2 -5.79 -0.16 -2.81
C ASN A 2 -4.86 1.02 -3.15
N ASN A 3 -4.03 0.86 -4.18
CA ASN A 3 -3.03 1.83 -4.62
C ASN A 3 -3.59 2.99 -5.46
N GLU A 4 -4.81 2.86 -5.99
CA GLU A 4 -5.44 3.83 -6.90
C GLU A 4 -6.53 4.62 -6.19
N THR A 5 -7.46 3.93 -5.53
CA THR A 5 -8.60 4.53 -4.82
C THR A 5 -8.29 4.86 -3.36
N GLY A 6 -7.25 4.24 -2.81
CA GLY A 6 -6.89 4.36 -1.40
C GLY A 6 -7.77 3.54 -0.45
N LEU A 7 -8.75 2.76 -0.95
CA LEU A 7 -9.65 1.98 -0.10
C LEU A 7 -8.89 1.07 0.87
N VAL A 8 -9.26 1.12 2.15
CA VAL A 8 -8.77 0.22 3.19
C VAL A 8 -9.79 -0.90 3.40
N PHE A 9 -9.38 -2.12 3.08
CA PHE A 9 -10.20 -3.31 3.27
C PHE A 9 -10.19 -3.78 4.74
N PRO A 10 -11.28 -4.39 5.23
CA PRO A 10 -11.36 -4.99 6.58
C PRO A 10 -10.59 -6.33 6.63
N VAL A 11 -9.26 -6.25 6.47
CA VAL A 11 -8.40 -7.44 6.31
C VAL A 11 -8.39 -8.31 7.56
N ALA A 12 -8.51 -7.74 8.75
CA ALA A 12 -8.55 -8.49 9.99
C ALA A 12 -9.77 -9.42 10.01
N GLU A 13 -10.96 -8.86 9.79
CA GLU A 13 -12.23 -9.58 9.75
C GLU A 13 -12.26 -10.63 8.64
N ILE A 14 -11.74 -10.30 7.45
CA ILE A 14 -11.60 -11.26 6.35
C ILE A 14 -10.65 -12.39 6.74
N SER A 15 -9.54 -12.08 7.39
CA SER A 15 -8.55 -13.10 7.78
C SER A 15 -9.11 -14.07 8.82
N ASP A 16 -9.90 -13.58 9.77
CA ASP A 16 -10.54 -14.41 10.78
C ASP A 16 -11.59 -15.34 10.15
N LEU A 17 -12.43 -14.81 9.25
CA LEU A 17 -13.41 -15.62 8.51
C LEU A 17 -12.74 -16.71 7.67
N VAL A 18 -11.65 -16.39 6.94
CA VAL A 18 -10.92 -17.38 6.14
C VAL A 18 -10.34 -18.47 7.04
N ASN A 19 -9.79 -18.09 8.20
CA ASN A 19 -9.23 -19.03 9.16
C ASN A 19 -10.31 -19.94 9.78
N GLU A 20 -11.49 -19.41 10.13
CA GLU A 20 -12.63 -20.19 10.61
C GLU A 20 -13.08 -21.25 9.60
N LEU A 21 -12.97 -20.95 8.31
CA LEU A 21 -13.28 -21.87 7.21
C LEU A 21 -12.13 -22.85 6.89
N GLY A 22 -11.02 -22.81 7.63
CA GLY A 22 -9.84 -23.64 7.41
C GLY A 22 -9.02 -23.26 6.17
N GLY A 23 -9.21 -22.04 5.65
CA GLY A 23 -8.48 -21.53 4.50
C GLY A 23 -7.17 -20.83 4.86
N THR A 24 -6.33 -20.62 3.85
CA THR A 24 -5.09 -19.84 3.96
C THR A 24 -5.26 -18.50 3.25
N MET A 25 -4.86 -17.40 3.91
CA MET A 25 -5.00 -16.04 3.37
C MET A 25 -3.64 -15.39 3.13
N HIS A 26 -3.46 -14.87 1.91
CA HIS A 26 -2.44 -13.88 1.58
C HIS A 26 -3.07 -12.49 1.49
N THR A 27 -2.33 -11.48 1.92
CA THR A 27 -2.69 -10.07 1.71
C THR A 27 -1.51 -9.27 1.17
N ASP A 28 -1.77 -8.48 0.14
CA ASP A 28 -0.85 -7.44 -0.32
C ASP A 28 -0.99 -6.21 0.58
N ALA A 29 0.03 -5.99 1.41
CA ALA A 29 0.13 -4.85 2.32
C ALA A 29 1.19 -3.83 1.87
N VAL A 30 1.65 -3.88 0.61
CA VAL A 30 2.69 -3.00 0.05
C VAL A 30 2.37 -1.52 0.22
N GLN A 31 1.09 -1.15 0.10
CA GLN A 31 0.67 0.23 0.34
C GLN A 31 0.33 0.50 1.82
N ALA A 32 0.00 -0.51 2.61
CA ALA A 32 -0.51 -0.36 3.98
C ALA A 32 0.60 -0.26 5.04
N VAL A 33 1.62 -1.12 4.93
CA VAL A 33 2.74 -1.17 5.89
C VAL A 33 3.43 0.18 5.98
N GLY A 34 3.65 0.66 7.21
CA GLY A 34 4.22 1.98 7.49
C GLY A 34 3.25 3.16 7.34
N LYS A 35 2.08 2.99 6.72
CA LYS A 35 1.11 4.08 6.49
C LYS A 35 -0.15 3.99 7.36
N ILE A 36 -0.59 2.77 7.66
CA ILE A 36 -1.66 2.48 8.62
C ILE A 36 -1.21 1.39 9.61
N PRO A 37 -1.85 1.24 10.77
CA PRO A 37 -1.52 0.16 11.70
C PRO A 37 -1.69 -1.20 11.02
N VAL A 38 -0.65 -2.04 11.10
CA VAL A 38 -0.65 -3.41 10.59
C VAL A 38 -0.03 -4.30 11.67
N ASN A 39 -0.81 -5.24 12.18
CA ASN A 39 -0.34 -6.17 13.21
C ASN A 39 -0.69 -7.62 12.84
N VAL A 40 0.30 -8.37 12.37
CA VAL A 40 0.15 -9.80 12.04
C VAL A 40 -0.03 -10.69 13.27
N ARG A 41 0.27 -10.20 14.49
CA ARG A 41 0.07 -10.95 15.73
C ARG A 41 -1.38 -10.87 16.23
N GLU A 42 -2.09 -9.82 15.87
CA GLU A 42 -3.49 -9.57 16.26
C GLU A 42 -4.48 -9.98 15.17
N THR A 43 -4.01 -10.63 14.10
CA THR A 43 -4.84 -11.06 12.96
C THR A 43 -4.54 -12.51 12.59
N SER A 44 -5.45 -13.13 11.86
CA SER A 44 -5.30 -14.50 11.32
C SER A 44 -4.65 -14.53 9.94
N ILE A 45 -3.91 -13.48 9.56
CA ILE A 45 -3.20 -13.42 8.27
C ILE A 45 -2.10 -14.49 8.22
N HIS A 46 -2.09 -15.31 7.17
CA HIS A 46 -1.10 -16.37 7.00
C HIS A 46 0.14 -15.88 6.25
N LEU A 47 -0.08 -15.07 5.21
CA LEU A 47 0.96 -14.51 4.35
C LEU A 47 0.73 -13.01 4.18
N LEU A 48 1.79 -12.20 4.27
CA LEU A 48 1.72 -10.75 4.02
C LEU A 48 2.92 -10.26 3.23
N THR A 49 2.67 -9.49 2.17
CA THR A 49 3.73 -8.88 1.36
C THR A 49 3.93 -7.40 1.72
N ALA A 50 5.18 -6.98 1.83
CA ALA A 50 5.57 -5.57 1.95
C ALA A 50 6.83 -5.26 1.13
N SER A 51 7.01 -4.00 0.74
CA SER A 51 8.11 -3.56 -0.15
C SER A 51 8.76 -2.27 0.34
N GLY A 52 10.10 -2.23 0.34
CA GLY A 52 10.89 -1.14 0.91
C GLY A 52 10.68 0.20 0.20
N HIS A 53 10.73 0.22 -1.13
CA HIS A 53 10.63 1.48 -1.88
C HIS A 53 9.27 2.19 -1.75
N LYS A 54 8.24 1.56 -1.16
CA LYS A 54 6.94 2.20 -0.88
C LYS A 54 6.90 2.91 0.47
N ILE A 55 7.93 2.70 1.29
CA ILE A 55 8.16 3.34 2.59
C ILE A 55 9.53 4.05 2.61
N TYR A 56 9.99 4.52 1.44
CA TYR A 56 11.27 5.21 1.24
C TYR A 56 12.53 4.37 1.56
N GLY A 57 12.39 3.05 1.68
CA GLY A 57 13.51 2.13 1.76
C GLY A 57 14.17 1.86 0.39
N PRO A 58 15.24 1.06 0.37
CA PRO A 58 15.95 0.72 -0.86
C PRO A 58 15.03 0.05 -1.91
N LYS A 59 15.27 0.33 -3.19
CA LYS A 59 14.61 -0.41 -4.29
C LYS A 59 15.17 -1.83 -4.34
N GLY A 60 14.31 -2.80 -4.66
CA GLY A 60 14.67 -4.22 -4.71
C GLY A 60 14.59 -4.95 -3.38
N THR A 61 14.23 -4.27 -2.28
CA THR A 61 14.02 -4.89 -0.97
C THR A 61 12.53 -5.01 -0.64
N GLY A 62 12.19 -6.07 0.07
CA GLY A 62 10.83 -6.38 0.50
C GLY A 62 10.81 -7.63 1.36
N ILE A 63 9.63 -7.95 1.89
CA ILE A 63 9.43 -9.12 2.73
C ILE A 63 8.16 -9.86 2.33
N LEU A 64 8.19 -11.17 2.53
CA LEU A 64 7.02 -12.01 2.68
C LEU A 64 7.00 -12.51 4.12
N PHE A 65 6.06 -12.02 4.91
CA PHE A 65 5.77 -12.62 6.20
C PHE A 65 5.08 -13.96 5.96
N VAL A 66 5.56 -14.99 6.64
CA VAL A 66 5.00 -16.35 6.61
C VAL A 66 4.68 -16.77 8.04
N ARG A 67 3.41 -17.07 8.32
CA ARG A 67 3.00 -17.61 9.61
C ARG A 67 3.55 -19.02 9.79
N SER A 68 3.99 -19.34 11.01
CA SER A 68 4.43 -20.69 11.35
C SER A 68 3.35 -21.73 11.03
N GLY A 69 3.75 -22.83 10.41
CA GLY A 69 2.84 -23.90 9.97
C GLY A 69 2.27 -23.72 8.56
N VAL A 70 2.62 -22.64 7.85
CA VAL A 70 2.31 -22.48 6.42
C VAL A 70 3.47 -23.05 5.60
N ASP A 71 3.18 -24.09 4.84
CA ASP A 71 4.15 -24.69 3.91
C ASP A 71 4.12 -23.95 2.57
N LEU A 72 5.30 -23.55 2.10
CA LEU A 72 5.50 -22.88 0.81
C LEU A 72 6.49 -23.65 -0.05
N VAL A 73 6.26 -23.63 -1.36
CA VAL A 73 7.23 -24.13 -2.34
C VAL A 73 8.07 -22.95 -2.83
N PRO A 74 9.41 -23.02 -2.78
CA PRO A 74 10.26 -21.93 -3.23
C PRO A 74 10.11 -21.69 -4.73
N LEU A 75 10.04 -20.42 -5.15
CA LEU A 75 10.11 -20.08 -6.57
C LEU A 75 11.56 -20.09 -7.08
N VAL A 76 12.48 -19.62 -6.24
CA VAL A 76 13.92 -19.58 -6.53
C VAL A 76 14.61 -20.67 -5.73
N HIS A 77 15.11 -21.67 -6.44
CA HIS A 77 15.76 -22.85 -5.88
C HIS A 77 17.28 -22.63 -5.81
N GLY A 78 17.96 -23.29 -4.87
CA GLY A 78 19.40 -23.17 -4.70
C GLY A 78 19.84 -23.55 -3.28
N GLY A 79 20.68 -22.71 -2.67
CA GLY A 79 21.16 -22.90 -1.30
C GLY A 79 20.05 -22.77 -0.23
N GLY A 80 20.46 -22.85 1.04
CA GLY A 80 19.55 -22.85 2.19
C GLY A 80 19.21 -21.47 2.78
N GLN A 81 19.44 -20.38 2.04
CA GLN A 81 19.10 -19.01 2.46
C GLN A 81 17.59 -18.86 2.72
N GLU A 82 17.22 -17.87 3.54
CA GLU A 82 15.81 -17.56 3.86
C GLU A 82 15.00 -18.82 4.23
N GLN A 83 15.56 -19.68 5.09
CA GLN A 83 14.96 -20.94 5.53
C GLN A 83 14.58 -21.88 4.37
N THR A 84 15.37 -21.90 3.30
CA THR A 84 15.14 -22.66 2.05
C THR A 84 13.94 -22.16 1.22
N LEU A 85 13.28 -21.08 1.62
CA LEU A 85 12.09 -20.55 0.93
C LEU A 85 12.45 -19.62 -0.24
N ARG A 86 13.65 -19.04 -0.23
CA ARG A 86 14.14 -18.18 -1.32
C ARG A 86 15.66 -18.24 -1.39
N ALA A 87 16.20 -18.97 -2.35
CA ALA A 87 17.64 -19.09 -2.53
C ALA A 87 18.31 -17.80 -3.05
N GLY A 88 19.63 -17.71 -2.80
CA GLY A 88 20.49 -16.60 -3.21
C GLY A 88 21.03 -15.86 -2.00
N THR A 89 22.30 -15.45 -2.06
CA THR A 89 22.97 -14.72 -0.98
C THR A 89 22.15 -13.51 -0.55
N GLU A 90 21.96 -13.39 0.75
CA GLU A 90 21.12 -12.36 1.37
C GLU A 90 21.74 -10.97 1.14
N ASP A 91 20.89 -10.03 0.70
CA ASP A 91 21.27 -8.61 0.65
C ASP A 91 21.14 -8.00 2.06
N VAL A 92 22.17 -8.21 2.88
CA VAL A 92 22.20 -7.73 4.27
C VAL A 92 22.06 -6.21 4.34
N ALA A 93 22.70 -5.47 3.43
CA ALA A 93 22.61 -4.02 3.40
C ALA A 93 21.19 -3.56 3.05
N GLY A 94 20.57 -4.21 2.06
CA GLY A 94 19.16 -4.01 1.71
C GLY A 94 18.21 -4.32 2.86
N ALA A 95 18.43 -5.41 3.59
CA ALA A 95 17.64 -5.79 4.75
C ALA A 95 17.74 -4.74 5.89
N VAL A 96 18.94 -4.26 6.20
CA VAL A 96 19.14 -3.18 7.19
C VAL A 96 18.46 -1.88 6.75
N GLY A 97 18.60 -1.50 5.48
CA GLY A 97 17.94 -0.31 4.94
C GLY A 97 16.41 -0.42 4.97
N PHE A 98 15.86 -1.60 4.65
CA PHE A 98 14.43 -1.89 4.78
C PHE A 98 13.96 -1.78 6.24
N ALA A 99 14.69 -2.39 7.18
CA ALA A 99 14.33 -2.36 8.60
C ALA A 99 14.31 -0.93 9.16
N CYS A 100 15.33 -0.12 8.82
CA CYS A 100 15.42 1.27 9.24
C CYS A 100 14.25 2.12 8.69
N SER A 101 13.96 2.00 7.39
CA SER A 101 12.84 2.71 6.76
C SER A 101 11.48 2.28 7.30
N LEU A 102 11.29 0.98 7.58
CA LEU A 102 10.09 0.48 8.23
C LEU A 102 9.91 1.03 9.65
N GLN A 103 10.98 1.07 10.44
CA GLN A 103 10.94 1.63 11.79
C GLN A 103 10.51 3.10 11.76
N LEU A 104 11.19 3.92 10.95
CA LEU A 104 10.86 5.34 10.81
C LEU A 104 9.43 5.55 10.32
N ALA A 105 9.00 4.79 9.31
CA ALA A 105 7.64 4.89 8.78
C ALA A 105 6.58 4.59 9.85
N VAL A 106 6.82 3.60 10.72
CA VAL A 106 5.92 3.27 11.84
C VAL A 106 5.94 4.36 12.92
N GLU A 107 7.10 4.89 13.28
CA GLU A 107 7.26 5.95 14.27
C GLU A 107 6.54 7.24 13.85
N GLU A 108 6.66 7.63 12.57
CA GLU A 108 6.06 8.84 12.02
C GLU A 108 4.61 8.65 11.55
N GLN A 109 4.10 7.41 11.56
CA GLN A 109 2.86 7.02 10.90
C GLN A 109 1.67 7.91 11.27
N GLN A 110 1.42 8.10 12.58
CA GLN A 110 0.26 8.86 13.05
C GLN A 110 0.35 10.34 12.66
N GLN A 111 1.53 10.94 12.82
CA GLN A 111 1.76 12.34 12.46
C GLN A 111 1.62 12.56 10.95
N SER A 112 2.20 11.67 10.15
CA SER A 112 2.08 11.69 8.69
C SER A 112 0.64 11.51 8.25
N CYS A 113 -0.09 10.56 8.85
CA CYS A 113 -1.49 10.33 8.54
C CYS A 113 -2.34 11.57 8.79
N LYS A 114 -2.17 12.24 9.94
CA LYS A 114 -2.87 13.48 10.26
C LYS A 114 -2.57 14.58 9.25
N ARG A 115 -1.28 14.89 9.04
CA ARG A 115 -0.83 15.95 8.13
C ARG A 115 -1.31 15.73 6.69
N LEU A 116 -1.21 14.50 6.19
CA LEU A 116 -1.62 14.18 4.82
C LEU A 116 -3.14 14.21 4.66
N THR A 117 -3.89 13.79 5.68
CA THR A 117 -5.35 13.92 5.68
C THR A 117 -5.80 15.37 5.60
N GLU A 118 -5.15 16.28 6.34
CA GLU A 118 -5.43 17.72 6.28
C GLU A 118 -5.15 18.27 4.87
N LEU A 119 -3.97 17.97 4.30
CA LEU A 119 -3.61 18.40 2.95
C LEU A 119 -4.56 17.84 1.88
N ARG A 120 -4.89 16.55 1.95
CA ARG A 120 -5.85 15.91 1.05
C ARG A 120 -7.22 16.58 1.14
N SER A 121 -7.68 16.90 2.35
CA SER A 121 -8.99 17.53 2.56
C SER A 121 -9.05 18.95 1.99
N VAL A 122 -7.95 19.71 2.09
CA VAL A 122 -7.84 21.04 1.47
C VAL A 122 -7.84 20.89 -0.06
N LEU A 123 -7.07 19.97 -0.61
CA LEU A 123 -7.03 19.71 -2.05
C LEU A 123 -8.42 19.34 -2.59
N GLU A 124 -9.06 18.32 -2.00
CA GLU A 124 -10.35 17.81 -2.46
C GLU A 124 -11.45 18.87 -2.38
N ARG A 125 -11.48 19.66 -1.30
CA ARG A 125 -12.45 20.77 -1.17
C ARG A 125 -12.26 21.80 -2.29
N SER A 126 -11.03 22.26 -2.50
CA SER A 126 -10.74 23.24 -3.56
C SER A 126 -11.11 22.71 -4.94
N LEU A 127 -10.82 21.44 -5.22
CA LEU A 127 -11.17 20.81 -6.50
C LEU A 127 -12.69 20.71 -6.71
N LEU A 128 -13.44 20.32 -5.68
CA LEU A 128 -14.90 20.25 -5.72
C LEU A 128 -15.54 21.63 -5.93
N GLU A 129 -14.96 22.68 -5.36
CA GLU A 129 -15.44 24.06 -5.53
C GLU A 129 -15.16 24.62 -6.93
N LEU A 130 -14.02 24.25 -7.52
CA LEU A 130 -13.53 24.83 -8.78
C LEU A 130 -13.99 24.07 -10.03
N ILE A 131 -14.27 22.78 -9.93
CA ILE A 131 -14.50 21.90 -11.08
C ILE A 131 -15.91 21.31 -11.01
N PRO A 132 -16.88 21.88 -11.75
CA PRO A 132 -18.21 21.28 -11.89
C PRO A 132 -18.12 19.85 -12.46
N GLY A 133 -18.95 18.94 -11.94
CA GLY A 133 -18.95 17.53 -12.38
C GLY A 133 -17.80 16.69 -11.81
N LEU A 134 -16.94 17.26 -10.94
CA LEU A 134 -15.94 16.49 -10.21
C LEU A 134 -16.59 15.71 -9.06
N ARG A 135 -16.21 14.44 -8.93
CA ARG A 135 -16.57 13.57 -7.82
C ARG A 135 -15.32 12.96 -7.18
N ILE A 136 -15.36 12.78 -5.86
CA ILE A 136 -14.34 12.05 -5.12
C ILE A 136 -14.79 10.60 -5.01
N ASN A 137 -13.99 9.67 -5.54
CA ASN A 137 -14.27 8.25 -5.45
C ASN A 137 -14.14 7.81 -3.98
N LEU A 138 -15.12 7.05 -3.49
CA LEU A 138 -15.13 6.50 -2.13
C LEU A 138 -14.99 7.58 -1.02
N GLN A 139 -15.58 8.77 -1.24
CA GLN A 139 -15.44 9.93 -0.35
C GLN A 139 -15.68 9.60 1.13
N ASP A 140 -16.73 8.84 1.43
CA ASP A 140 -17.18 8.49 2.79
C ASP A 140 -16.61 7.15 3.31
N ALA A 141 -15.71 6.51 2.56
CA ALA A 141 -15.12 5.24 2.95
C ALA A 141 -13.88 5.41 3.84
N ASN A 142 -13.47 4.33 4.52
CA ASN A 142 -12.15 4.26 5.15
C ASN A 142 -11.07 4.17 4.06
N ARG A 143 -10.28 5.24 3.88
CA ARG A 143 -9.31 5.36 2.79
C ARG A 143 -8.02 6.07 3.18
N ALA A 144 -6.95 5.77 2.44
CA ALA A 144 -5.60 6.25 2.66
C ALA A 144 -5.51 7.78 2.74
N SER A 145 -4.81 8.28 3.76
CA SER A 145 -4.61 9.72 4.00
C SER A 145 -3.89 10.47 2.86
N HIS A 146 -3.17 9.75 2.01
CA HIS A 146 -2.29 10.30 0.97
C HIS A 146 -2.77 10.04 -0.46
N ILE A 147 -3.94 9.43 -0.64
CA ILE A 147 -4.52 9.13 -1.96
C ILE A 147 -5.84 9.89 -2.08
N SER A 148 -5.95 10.69 -3.15
CA SER A 148 -7.20 11.27 -3.61
C SER A 148 -7.50 10.70 -4.99
N SER A 149 -8.60 9.97 -5.11
CA SER A 149 -9.08 9.41 -6.37
C SER A 149 -10.31 10.19 -6.77
N ILE A 150 -10.26 10.79 -7.95
CA ILE A 150 -11.29 11.68 -8.45
C ILE A 150 -11.75 11.20 -9.83
N ALA A 151 -12.96 11.60 -10.20
CA ALA A 151 -13.46 11.48 -11.56
C ALA A 151 -14.14 12.80 -11.94
N ILE A 152 -14.12 13.15 -13.22
CA ILE A 152 -14.76 14.35 -13.75
C ILE A 152 -15.62 13.88 -14.92
N ASP A 153 -16.90 14.24 -14.90
CA ASP A 153 -17.81 13.85 -15.96
C ASP A 153 -17.35 14.41 -17.32
N ASP A 154 -17.49 13.60 -18.38
CA ASP A 154 -17.13 13.93 -19.76
C ASP A 154 -15.65 14.31 -20.01
N VAL A 155 -14.74 13.90 -19.12
CA VAL A 155 -13.29 14.10 -19.27
C VAL A 155 -12.57 12.76 -19.40
N ASP A 156 -11.72 12.63 -20.43
CA ASP A 156 -10.79 11.52 -20.56
C ASP A 156 -9.59 11.71 -19.62
N GLY A 157 -9.31 10.69 -18.80
CA GLY A 157 -8.22 10.73 -17.83
C GLY A 157 -6.82 10.76 -18.45
N GLU A 158 -6.63 10.17 -19.64
CA GLU A 158 -5.36 10.17 -20.34
C GLU A 158 -5.02 11.57 -20.88
N ASP A 159 -6.02 12.24 -21.46
CA ASP A 159 -5.88 13.62 -21.95
C ASP A 159 -5.59 14.60 -20.80
N LEU A 160 -6.29 14.43 -19.67
CA LEU A 160 -6.04 15.23 -18.47
C LEU A 160 -4.61 15.03 -17.95
N LEU A 161 -4.15 13.78 -17.88
CA LEU A 161 -2.79 13.46 -17.44
C LEU A 161 -1.74 14.09 -18.37
N ALA A 162 -1.92 13.98 -19.68
CA ALA A 162 -1.03 14.59 -20.66
C ALA A 162 -0.99 16.13 -20.52
N ALA A 163 -2.14 16.77 -20.28
CA ALA A 163 -2.22 18.21 -20.08
C ALA A 163 -1.49 18.67 -18.79
N LEU A 164 -1.59 17.89 -17.71
CA LEU A 164 -0.89 18.18 -16.45
C LEU A 164 0.63 17.97 -16.57
N ASP A 165 1.07 16.94 -17.27
CA ASP A 165 2.50 16.68 -17.49
C ASP A 165 3.16 17.82 -18.29
N LEU A 166 2.47 18.36 -19.31
CA LEU A 166 2.92 19.55 -20.05
C LEU A 166 3.07 20.80 -19.17
N LYS A 167 2.36 20.87 -18.05
CA LYS A 167 2.45 21.96 -17.07
C LYS A 167 3.55 21.74 -16.02
N GLY A 168 4.21 20.58 -16.05
CA GLY A 168 5.31 20.23 -15.13
C GLY A 168 4.85 19.60 -13.81
N ASP A 169 3.58 19.21 -13.70
CA ASP A 169 3.05 18.51 -12.52
C ASP A 169 3.24 16.99 -12.69
N SER A 170 4.35 16.45 -12.16
CA SER A 170 4.72 15.03 -12.25
C SER A 170 4.03 14.15 -11.20
N SER A 171 2.71 14.26 -11.03
CA SER A 171 1.92 13.31 -10.25
C SER A 171 1.47 12.16 -11.16
N ILE A 172 1.77 10.92 -10.77
CA ILE A 172 1.21 9.73 -11.42
C ILE A 172 -0.26 9.64 -10.96
N TRP A 173 -1.18 10.06 -11.83
CA TRP A 173 -2.63 9.94 -11.62
C TRP A 173 -3.12 8.62 -12.23
N TRP A 174 -3.74 7.76 -11.42
CA TRP A 174 -4.49 6.60 -11.90
C TRP A 174 -5.98 6.96 -11.90
N PHE A 175 -6.56 7.10 -13.10
CA PHE A 175 -7.99 7.27 -13.30
C PHE A 175 -8.56 5.91 -13.75
N SER A 176 -9.53 5.36 -13.03
CA SER A 176 -10.34 4.27 -13.54
C SER A 176 -11.52 4.86 -14.31
N LEU A 177 -11.70 4.37 -15.53
CA LEU A 177 -12.91 4.49 -16.35
C LEU A 177 -14.16 4.07 -15.56
#